data_AF-A0A9X4SKT5-F1
#
_entry.id   AF-A0A9X4SKT5-F1
#
_cell.length_a   1.000
_cell.length_b   1.000
_cell.length_c   1.000
_cell.angle_alpha   90.00
_cell.angle_beta   90.00
_cell.angle_gamma   90.00
#
_symmetry.space_group_name_H-M   'P 1'
#
loop_
_entity.id
_entity.type
_entity.pdbx_description
1 polymer ?
#
loop_
_entity_poly.entity_id
_entity_poly.type
_entity_poly.pdbx_seq_one_letter_code
_entity_poly.pdbx_strand_id
1 'polypeptide(L)' 'MPNDETSRGYPLPHPENIAAEDVVRIRRAIEKVDEDMTNGENKHKNLKEEFERFNFETFLNFWGNK' A
#
# COMPACT_ATOMS: atom_id res chain seq x y z
N MET A 1 -22.27 3.94 -8.47
CA MET A 1 -21.59 2.65 -8.21
C MET A 1 -22.28 2.01 -7.02
N PRO A 2 -22.47 0.69 -6.96
CA PRO A 2 -22.99 0.08 -5.74
C PRO A 2 -21.97 0.37 -4.63
N ASN A 3 -22.42 1.04 -3.56
CA ASN A 3 -21.68 1.38 -2.33
C ASN A 3 -20.79 2.64 -2.31
N ASP A 4 -20.83 3.52 -3.32
CA ASP A 4 -20.07 4.80 -3.32
C ASP A 4 -18.57 4.63 -2.96
N GLU A 5 -17.95 3.55 -3.43
CA GLU A 5 -16.54 3.26 -3.18
C GLU A 5 -15.82 2.94 -4.49
N THR A 6 -14.51 3.19 -4.51
CA THR A 6 -13.61 2.73 -5.57
C THR A 6 -13.43 1.20 -5.50
N SER A 7 -12.85 0.59 -6.53
CA SER A 7 -12.47 -0.84 -6.50
C SER A 7 -11.49 -1.20 -5.37
N ARG A 8 -10.79 -0.21 -4.81
CA ARG A 8 -9.88 -0.36 -3.66
C ARG A 8 -10.55 -0.03 -2.31
N GLY A 9 -11.86 0.27 -2.28
CA GLY A 9 -12.59 0.57 -1.05
C GLY A 9 -12.40 2.00 -0.51
N TYR A 10 -11.87 2.91 -1.33
CA TYR A 10 -11.82 4.34 -0.98
C TYR A 10 -13.20 4.97 -1.21
N PRO A 11 -13.72 5.75 -0.24
CA PRO A 11 -15.02 6.41 -0.39
C PRO A 11 -14.98 7.44 -1.52
N LEU A 12 -16.00 7.40 -2.37
CA LEU A 12 -16.26 8.38 -3.41
C LEU A 12 -17.18 9.49 -2.89
N PRO A 13 -17.17 10.68 -3.52
CA PRO A 13 -18.16 11.73 -3.24
C PRO A 13 -19.59 11.19 -3.24
N HIS A 14 -20.46 11.80 -2.44
CA HIS A 14 -21.89 11.49 -2.36
C HIS A 14 -22.50 11.58 -3.76
N PRO A 15 -23.39 10.65 -4.15
CA PRO A 15 -24.08 10.70 -5.45
C PRO A 15 -24.79 12.04 -5.71
N GLU A 16 -25.22 12.69 -4.63
CA GLU A 16 -25.90 13.99 -4.63
C GLU A 16 -24.93 15.18 -4.56
N ASN A 17 -23.61 14.94 -4.48
CA ASN A 17 -22.53 15.92 -4.38
C ASN A 17 -22.75 16.97 -3.27
N ILE A 18 -23.06 16.50 -2.07
CA ILE A 18 -23.29 17.35 -0.91
C ILE A 18 -21.93 17.80 -0.37
N ALA A 19 -21.57 19.07 -0.61
CA ALA A 19 -20.23 19.60 -0.32
C ALA A 19 -19.71 19.30 1.10
N ALA A 20 -20.57 19.42 2.12
CA ALA A 20 -20.17 19.15 3.51
C ALA A 20 -19.80 17.67 3.74
N GLU A 21 -20.49 16.76 3.08
CA GLU A 21 -20.26 15.32 3.18
C GLU A 21 -19.08 14.90 2.30
N ASP A 22 -18.98 15.48 1.11
CA ASP A 22 -17.92 15.19 0.15
C ASP A 22 -16.54 15.55 0.69
N VAL A 23 -16.41 16.67 1.39
CA VAL A 23 -15.14 17.05 2.04
C VAL A 23 -14.71 15.98 3.05
N VAL A 24 -15.64 15.43 3.82
CA VAL A 24 -15.36 14.35 4.78
C VAL A 24 -14.99 13.05 4.05
N ARG A 25 -15.72 12.70 2.99
CA ARG A 25 -15.44 11.49 2.18
C ARG A 25 -14.09 11.58 1.48
N ILE A 26 -13.74 12.72 0.89
CA ILE A 26 -12.45 12.98 0.25
C ILE A 26 -11.32 12.87 1.27
N ARG A 27 -11.47 13.49 2.45
CA ARG A 27 -10.48 13.38 3.52
C ARG A 27 -10.23 11.92 3.90
N ARG A 28 -11.30 11.14 4.14
CA ARG A 28 -11.19 9.71 4.48
C ARG A 28 -10.55 8.89 3.36
N ALA A 29 -10.84 9.21 2.10
CA ALA A 29 -10.19 8.56 0.96
C ALA A 29 -8.68 8.83 0.95
N ILE A 30 -8.27 10.07 1.18
CA ILE A 30 -6.84 10.44 1.27
C ILE A 30 -6.16 9.72 2.44
N GLU A 31 -6.78 9.68 3.61
CA GLU A 31 -6.25 8.96 4.79
C GLU A 31 -6.04 7.46 4.50
N LYS A 32 -7.00 6.79 3.85
CA LYS A 32 -6.85 5.38 3.44
C LYS A 32 -5.76 5.18 2.39
N VAL A 33 -5.65 6.09 1.42
CA VAL A 33 -4.61 6.02 0.38
C VAL A 33 -3.22 6.15 1.01
N ASP A 34 -3.05 7.07 1.95
CA ASP A 34 -1.79 7.28 2.67
C ASP A 34 -1.38 6.04 3.49
N GLU A 35 -2.35 5.41 4.18
CA GLU A 35 -2.13 4.16 4.90
C GLU A 35 -1.71 3.02 3.95
N ASP A 36 -2.40 2.86 2.82
CA ASP A 36 -2.08 1.86 1.80
C ASP A 36 -0.68 2.07 1.21
N MET A 37 -0.30 3.32 0.94
CA MET A 37 1.02 3.68 0.45
C MET A 37 2.11 3.32 1.47
N THR A 38 1.92 3.73 2.72
CA THR A 38 2.85 3.44 3.82
C THR A 38 3.02 1.92 4.01
N ASN A 39 1.92 1.17 3.97
CA ASN A 39 1.94 -0.28 4.05
C ASN A 39 2.66 -0.93 2.86
N GLY A 40 2.47 -0.39 1.65
CA GLY A 40 3.17 -0.82 0.44
C GLY A 40 4.68 -0.60 0.54
N GLU A 41 5.11 0.57 1.00
CA GLU A 41 6.52 0.91 1.19
C GLU A 41 7.20 0.02 2.23
N ASN A 42 6.53 -0.23 3.37
CA ASN A 42 7.04 -1.12 4.40
C ASN A 42 7.20 -2.56 3.90
N LYS A 43 6.21 -3.09 3.18
CA LYS A 43 6.30 -4.42 2.57
C LYS A 43 7.43 -4.51 1.56
N HIS A 44 7.58 -3.49 0.71
CA HIS A 44 8.66 -3.43 -0.26
C HIS A 44 10.04 -3.43 0.41
N LYS A 45 10.21 -2.61 1.45
CA LYS A 45 11.45 -2.56 2.22
C LYS A 45 11.82 -3.92 2.82
N ASN A 46 10.87 -4.58 3.47
CA ASN A 46 11.09 -5.89 4.07
C ASN A 46 11.48 -6.94 3.01
N LEU A 47 10.75 -6.98 1.89
CA LEU A 47 11.07 -7.90 0.79
C LEU A 47 12.45 -7.65 0.19
N LYS A 48 12.85 -6.38 0.07
CA LYS A 48 14.18 -6.02 -0.42
C LYS A 48 15.28 -6.50 0.51
N GLU A 49 15.13 -6.27 1.82
CA GLU A 49 16.09 -6.74 2.83
C GLU A 49 16.20 -8.27 2.84
N GLU A 50 15.09 -9.00 2.75
CA GLU A 50 15.09 -10.46 2.66
C GLU A 50 15.78 -10.97 1.39
N PHE A 51 15.53 -10.31 0.25
CA PHE A 51 16.17 -10.65 -1.02
C PHE A 51 17.68 -10.40 -0.99
N GLU A 52 18.12 -9.27 -0.42
CA GLU A 52 19.54 -8.96 -0.25
C GLU A 52 20.24 -9.99 0.66
N ARG A 53 19.58 -10.36 1.78
CA ARG A 53 20.08 -11.43 2.67
C ARG A 53 20.22 -12.77 1.94
N PHE A 54 19.18 -13.18 1.21
CA PHE A 54 19.19 -14.44 0.46
C PHE A 54 20.32 -14.48 -0.58
N ASN A 55 20.52 -13.40 -1.33
CA ASN A 55 21.60 -13.30 -2.30
C ASN A 55 22.98 -13.40 -1.62
N PHE A 56 23.16 -12.74 -0.48
CA PHE A 56 24.41 -12.80 0.27
C PHE A 56 24.69 -14.22 0.81
N GLU A 57 23.70 -14.89 1.40
CA GLU A 57 23.84 -16.27 1.87
C GLU A 57 24.17 -17.23 0.71
N THR A 58 23.50 -17.05 -0.43
CA THR A 58 23.76 -17.83 -1.63
C THR A 58 25.20 -17.63 -2.12
N PHE A 59 25.69 -16.37 -2.13
CA PHE A 59 27.07 -16.05 -2.47
C PHE A 59 28.07 -16.73 -1.54
N LEU A 60 27.86 -16.69 -0.22
CA LEU A 60 28.74 -17.36 0.74
C LEU A 60 28.75 -18.87 0.56
N ASN A 61 27.59 -19.49 0.31
CA ASN A 61 27.49 -20.93 0.07
C ASN A 61 28.30 -21.38 -1.16
N PHE A 62 28.42 -20.54 -2.20
CA PHE A 62 29.29 -20.82 -3.34
C PHE A 62 30.79 -20.77 -3.00
N TRP A 63 31.19 -19.98 -2.01
CA TRP A 63 32.58 -19.87 -1.55
C TRP A 63 32.97 -20.90 -0.47
N GLY A 64 32.02 -21.28 0.39
CA GLY A 64 32.25 -22.24 1.48
C GLY A 64 32.25 -23.71 1.06
N ASN A 65 31.77 -24.04 -0.14
CA ASN A 65 31.77 -25.41 -0.70
C ASN A 65 33.02 -25.72 -1.55
N LYS A 66 34.18 -25.21 -1.15
CA LYS A 66 35.49 -25.51 -1.76
C LYS A 66 36.35 -26.36 -0.85
#